data_AF-A0AA85EU86-F1
#
_entry.id   AF-A0AA85EU86-F1
#
_cell.length_a   1.000
_cell.length_b   1.000
_cell.length_c   1.000
_cell.angle_alpha   90.00
_cell.angle_beta   90.00
_cell.angle_gamma   90.00
#
_symmetry.space_group_name_H-M   'P 1'
#
loop_
_entity.id
_entity.type
_entity.pdbx_description
1 polymer ?
#
loop_
_entity_poly.entity_id
_entity_poly.type
_entity_poly.pdbx_seq_one_letter_code
_entity_poly.pdbx_strand_id
1 'polypeptide(L)'
;MNIIQCYAPTNDYDEDAKNQFYDRLQSIFEKCPTKDLTILMGDFNAKVGKDNTGYEDVMGQHGLGERNENGERFANLCAFNKLVIGGTIFPHKNIHKATWISPDHTTQNQIDHICINKKFRRTMEDVRTRRGADIASDHHLLVAKMKLKLKKQWTTARTTSQKFNTAFLRDADKLNKFNIALSNRFEAFHDLLNGEGTTMESNWKGIKEAIVSTCQEVLGQKKHHHKEWITVGTLDKIEARRNKKVAINISRTRAEKAKAQAEYTEANKQVKRSIRTDKRKYVEDLAMTAEKAAREGNMRQLYDTTKKLAGNYRKPEGPVKSKEGKVITDIEEQRKRWVEHFKELFNRPAPLNPPNIEAAPTDLPIDIGPPTIEEISMAIRQIKSGKAAGPDNIPTEALKANVTATAKILHILFGKIWDEEHVPTDWKEGLLIKIPKKGDLSKCDNYRGITLLSIPGKVFNRVLLNRMKDSVDAQLRDQQAGFRKDRSCTDQIATLQIIVEQSIEWNSSLYINFIDYEKAFDSVDRTTLWKLLRHYGVPEKIVNIIRNSYDG
;
A
#
# COMPACT_ATOMS: atom_id res chain seq x y z
N MET A 1 24.83 -3.46 -9.53
CA MET A 1 24.92 -2.09 -10.09
C MET A 1 25.27 -1.16 -8.96
N ASN A 2 26.32 -0.36 -9.13
CA ASN A 2 26.83 0.57 -8.13
C ASN A 2 26.59 2.01 -8.62
N ILE A 3 26.09 2.88 -7.75
CA ILE A 3 25.96 4.31 -8.01
C ILE A 3 26.73 5.03 -6.91
N ILE A 4 27.76 5.78 -7.29
CA ILE A 4 28.62 6.54 -6.40
C ILE A 4 28.36 8.02 -6.69
N GLN A 5 27.83 8.74 -5.70
CA GLN A 5 27.58 10.18 -5.80
C GLN A 5 28.58 10.95 -4.95
N CYS A 6 29.27 11.91 -5.56
CA CYS A 6 30.34 12.66 -4.90
C CYS A 6 30.10 14.17 -4.92
N TYR A 7 30.74 14.85 -3.97
CA TYR A 7 30.94 16.29 -3.98
C TYR A 7 32.42 16.53 -3.66
N ALA A 8 33.21 16.94 -4.66
CA ALA A 8 34.65 17.08 -4.50
C ALA A 8 35.04 18.47 -3.97
N PRO A 9 36.18 18.60 -3.27
CA PRO A 9 36.71 19.90 -2.85
C PRO A 9 36.92 20.86 -4.04
N THR A 10 36.80 22.17 -3.80
CA THR A 10 37.12 23.16 -4.84
C THR A 10 38.64 23.24 -5.07
N ASN A 11 39.06 23.90 -6.15
CA ASN A 11 40.49 24.08 -6.46
C ASN A 11 41.27 24.80 -5.34
N ASP A 12 40.60 25.62 -4.53
CA ASP A 12 41.23 26.47 -3.50
C ASP A 12 41.43 25.74 -2.15
N TYR A 13 40.98 24.49 -2.03
CA TYR A 13 41.25 23.66 -0.84
C TYR A 13 42.71 23.23 -0.80
N ASP A 14 43.20 22.91 0.40
CA ASP A 14 44.53 22.34 0.59
C ASP A 14 44.69 20.99 -0.12
N GLU A 15 45.94 20.69 -0.50
CA GLU A 15 46.27 19.49 -1.26
C GLU A 15 46.00 18.19 -0.48
N ASP A 16 46.13 18.23 0.85
CA ASP A 16 45.89 17.07 1.71
C ASP A 16 44.40 16.68 1.70
N ALA A 17 43.49 17.65 1.74
CA ALA A 17 42.05 17.44 1.67
C ALA A 17 41.64 16.89 0.29
N LYS A 18 42.25 17.39 -0.80
CA LYS A 18 42.05 16.83 -2.15
C LYS A 18 42.53 15.38 -2.21
N ASN A 19 43.73 15.08 -1.70
CA ASN A 19 44.30 13.74 -1.68
C ASN A 19 43.41 12.77 -0.89
N GLN A 20 43.03 13.14 0.34
CA GLN A 20 42.14 12.33 1.18
C GLN A 20 40.79 12.02 0.50
N PHE A 21 40.22 12.98 -0.24
CA PHE A 21 38.99 12.76 -0.99
C PHE A 21 39.17 11.69 -2.07
N TYR A 22 40.22 11.82 -2.90
CA TYR A 22 40.48 10.86 -3.99
C TYR A 22 40.88 9.48 -3.47
N ASP A 23 41.66 9.39 -2.38
CA ASP A 23 42.03 8.13 -1.73
C ASP A 23 40.79 7.41 -1.18
N ARG A 24 39.91 8.15 -0.51
CA ARG A 24 38.64 7.62 -0.03
C ARG A 24 37.78 7.13 -1.19
N LEU A 25 37.69 7.90 -2.27
CA LEU A 25 36.93 7.51 -3.46
C LEU A 25 37.51 6.25 -4.12
N GLN A 26 38.84 6.13 -4.17
CA GLN A 26 39.53 4.93 -4.67
C GLN A 26 39.18 3.69 -3.83
N SER A 27 39.20 3.80 -2.50
CA SER A 27 38.82 2.69 -1.60
C SER A 27 37.38 2.21 -1.80
N ILE A 28 36.48 3.09 -2.27
CA ILE A 28 35.09 2.74 -2.60
C ILE A 28 35.05 1.96 -3.92
N PHE A 29 35.83 2.35 -4.92
CA PHE A 29 35.95 1.60 -6.17
C PHE A 29 36.51 0.20 -5.98
N GLU A 30 37.49 0.03 -5.09
CA GLU A 30 38.06 -1.29 -4.76
C GLU A 30 37.03 -2.25 -4.15
N LYS A 31 36.04 -1.71 -3.43
CA LYS A 31 34.92 -2.48 -2.88
C LYS A 31 33.85 -2.81 -3.91
N CYS A 32 33.86 -2.17 -5.08
CA CYS A 32 32.86 -2.40 -6.12
C CYS A 32 33.23 -3.62 -6.97
N PRO A 33 32.32 -4.59 -7.17
CA PRO A 33 32.58 -5.71 -8.07
C PRO A 33 32.82 -5.23 -9.51
N THR A 34 33.95 -5.63 -10.11
CA THR A 34 34.36 -5.21 -11.46
C THR A 34 33.41 -5.69 -12.57
N LYS A 35 32.63 -6.74 -12.30
CA LYS A 35 31.63 -7.28 -13.25
C LYS A 35 30.38 -6.40 -13.36
N ASP A 36 30.10 -5.58 -12.35
CA ASP A 36 28.89 -4.79 -12.24
C ASP A 36 28.98 -3.45 -12.99
N LEU A 37 27.83 -2.97 -13.46
CA LEU A 37 27.69 -1.59 -13.94
C LEU A 37 27.98 -0.64 -12.77
N THR A 38 28.94 0.27 -12.96
CA THR A 38 29.29 1.31 -11.97
C THR A 38 29.13 2.69 -12.61
N ILE A 39 28.35 3.53 -11.96
CA ILE A 39 28.11 4.92 -12.34
C ILE A 39 28.71 5.82 -11.26
N LEU A 40 29.62 6.70 -11.65
CA LEU A 40 30.15 7.75 -10.80
C LEU A 40 29.50 9.06 -11.23
N MET A 41 28.91 9.81 -10.32
CA MET A 41 28.28 11.08 -10.66
C MET A 41 28.42 12.12 -9.55
N GLY A 42 28.30 13.39 -9.91
CA GLY A 42 28.29 14.47 -8.94
C GLY A 42 29.03 15.71 -9.40
N ASP A 43 29.23 16.62 -8.46
CA ASP A 43 30.01 17.84 -8.66
C ASP A 43 31.45 17.57 -8.25
N PHE A 44 32.36 17.61 -9.22
CA PHE A 44 33.77 17.34 -8.99
C PHE A 44 34.62 18.60 -8.96
N ASN A 45 34.05 19.79 -9.18
CA ASN A 45 34.82 21.01 -9.35
C ASN A 45 35.97 20.88 -10.39
N ALA A 46 35.81 19.95 -11.34
CA ALA A 46 36.87 19.48 -12.23
C ALA A 46 36.55 19.86 -13.67
N LYS A 47 37.36 20.73 -14.26
CA LYS A 47 37.28 21.08 -15.70
C LYS A 47 38.21 20.15 -16.44
N VAL A 48 37.65 19.21 -17.20
CA VAL A 48 38.45 18.22 -17.96
C VAL A 48 38.91 18.73 -19.32
N GLY A 49 38.17 19.68 -19.91
CA GLY A 49 38.50 20.33 -21.17
C GLY A 49 38.20 19.50 -22.43
N LYS A 50 38.77 19.89 -23.57
CA LYS A 50 38.65 19.18 -24.86
C LYS A 50 39.83 18.29 -25.20
N ASP A 51 41.00 18.65 -24.68
CA ASP A 51 42.22 17.87 -24.87
C ASP A 51 42.06 16.54 -24.16
N ASN A 52 42.24 15.45 -24.90
CA ASN A 52 42.14 14.08 -24.40
C ASN A 52 43.44 13.29 -24.61
N THR A 53 44.55 13.95 -24.96
CA THR A 53 45.85 13.29 -25.14
C THR A 53 46.27 12.55 -23.86
N GLY A 54 46.54 11.24 -23.98
CA GLY A 54 46.84 10.35 -22.85
C GLY A 54 45.63 9.82 -22.07
N TYR A 55 44.41 10.25 -22.42
CA TYR A 55 43.15 9.86 -21.78
C TYR A 55 42.09 9.39 -22.79
N GLU A 56 42.49 9.03 -24.00
CA GLU A 56 41.62 8.71 -25.14
C GLU A 56 40.63 7.59 -24.82
N ASP A 57 41.02 6.70 -23.92
CA ASP A 57 40.24 5.55 -23.46
C ASP A 57 39.05 5.91 -22.56
N VAL A 58 39.13 7.06 -21.88
CA VAL A 58 38.18 7.48 -20.84
C VAL A 58 37.52 8.83 -21.14
N MET A 59 38.09 9.61 -22.06
CA MET A 59 37.64 10.96 -22.36
C MET A 59 37.52 11.18 -23.87
N GLY A 60 36.43 11.82 -24.28
CA GLY A 60 36.24 12.29 -25.66
C GLY A 60 36.68 13.74 -25.86
N GLN A 61 36.61 14.22 -27.10
CA GLN A 61 37.07 15.57 -27.49
C GLN A 61 36.01 16.66 -27.33
N HIS A 62 34.85 16.32 -26.74
CA HIS A 62 33.71 17.22 -26.69
C HIS A 62 33.50 17.89 -25.33
N GLY A 63 34.46 17.86 -24.41
CA GLY A 63 34.33 18.63 -23.16
C GLY A 63 34.35 20.16 -23.39
N LEU A 64 34.13 20.91 -22.31
CA LEU A 64 34.06 22.37 -22.31
C LEU A 64 35.27 22.97 -21.57
N GLY A 65 35.87 24.02 -22.16
CA GLY A 65 36.97 24.78 -21.55
C GLY A 65 38.33 24.09 -21.65
N GLU A 66 39.26 24.58 -20.84
CA GLU A 66 40.61 24.03 -20.65
C GLU A 66 40.68 23.24 -19.35
N ARG A 67 41.64 22.30 -19.29
CA ARG A 67 41.80 21.42 -18.14
C ARG A 67 42.40 22.17 -16.96
N ASN A 68 41.80 22.04 -15.77
CA ASN A 68 42.39 22.53 -14.53
C ASN A 68 43.01 21.38 -13.72
N GLU A 69 43.69 21.71 -12.61
CA GLU A 69 44.33 20.73 -11.74
C GLU A 69 43.37 19.64 -11.20
N ASN A 70 42.20 20.03 -10.68
CA ASN A 70 41.16 19.06 -10.31
C ASN A 70 40.69 18.21 -11.51
N GLY A 71 40.67 18.80 -12.71
CA GLY A 71 40.41 18.12 -13.97
C GLY A 71 41.41 17.03 -14.29
N GLU A 72 42.69 17.28 -14.02
CA GLU A 72 43.76 16.29 -14.17
C GLU A 72 43.65 15.17 -13.14
N ARG A 73 43.47 15.50 -11.85
CA ARG A 73 43.23 14.52 -10.78
C ARG A 73 42.01 13.63 -11.09
N PHE A 74 40.92 14.23 -11.55
CA PHE A 74 39.71 13.52 -11.94
C PHE A 74 39.90 12.64 -13.19
N ALA A 75 40.63 13.13 -14.20
CA ALA A 75 40.95 12.36 -15.40
C ALA A 75 41.84 11.15 -15.06
N ASN A 76 42.83 11.32 -14.17
CA ASN A 76 43.69 10.26 -13.66
C ASN A 76 42.91 9.17 -12.91
N LEU A 77 42.01 9.58 -12.00
CA LEU A 77 41.11 8.64 -11.31
C LEU A 77 40.26 7.85 -12.32
N CYS A 78 39.70 8.53 -13.32
CA CYS A 78 38.89 7.89 -14.35
C CYS A 78 39.71 6.90 -15.19
N ALA A 79 40.93 7.27 -15.58
CA ALA A 79 41.85 6.40 -16.30
C ALA A 79 42.20 5.14 -15.51
N PHE A 80 42.59 5.31 -14.23
CA PHE A 80 42.96 4.21 -13.34
C PHE A 80 41.81 3.21 -13.14
N ASN A 81 40.59 3.71 -12.92
CA ASN A 81 39.40 2.87 -12.69
C ASN A 81 38.63 2.50 -13.97
N LYS A 82 39.16 2.84 -15.15
CA LYS A 82 38.53 2.59 -16.46
C LYS A 82 37.10 3.14 -16.53
N LEU A 83 36.89 4.38 -16.09
CA LEU A 83 35.62 5.11 -16.12
C LEU A 83 35.62 6.10 -17.28
N VAL A 84 34.59 6.07 -18.11
CA VAL A 84 34.45 6.99 -19.24
C VAL A 84 33.60 8.18 -18.83
N ILE A 85 34.10 9.40 -19.05
CA ILE A 85 33.48 10.66 -18.68
C ILE A 85 32.42 11.03 -19.72
N GLY A 86 31.15 10.73 -19.43
CA GLY A 86 30.06 10.80 -20.41
C GLY A 86 29.88 12.18 -21.05
N GLY A 87 30.05 13.26 -20.27
CA GLY A 87 29.91 14.63 -20.76
C GLY A 87 30.95 15.07 -21.81
N THR A 88 31.98 14.26 -22.06
CA THR A 88 33.04 14.54 -23.05
C THR A 88 32.90 13.71 -24.34
N ILE A 89 32.06 12.67 -24.33
CA ILE A 89 31.92 11.71 -25.43
C ILE A 89 30.96 12.20 -26.53
N PHE A 90 29.92 12.93 -26.14
CA PHE A 90 28.81 13.26 -27.05
C PHE A 90 28.96 14.66 -27.66
N PRO A 91 28.78 14.81 -28.99
CA PRO A 91 28.88 16.09 -29.66
C PRO A 91 27.64 16.95 -29.39
N HIS A 92 27.77 17.87 -28.44
CA HIS A 92 26.72 18.84 -28.09
C HIS A 92 27.15 20.30 -28.35
N LYS A 93 26.19 21.21 -28.46
CA LYS A 93 26.46 22.66 -28.39
C LYS A 93 26.90 23.02 -26.96
N ASN A 94 27.75 24.04 -26.79
CA ASN A 94 28.27 24.45 -25.46
C ASN A 94 27.16 24.70 -24.42
N ILE A 95 26.01 25.21 -24.86
CA ILE A 95 24.80 25.43 -24.04
C ILE A 95 24.21 24.15 -23.41
N HIS A 96 24.61 22.97 -23.89
CA HIS A 96 24.21 21.65 -23.38
C HIS A 96 25.35 20.91 -22.69
N LYS A 97 26.53 21.55 -22.54
CA LYS A 97 27.71 21.03 -21.85
C LYS A 97 27.98 21.74 -20.54
N ALA A 98 27.77 23.06 -20.51
CA ALA A 98 27.96 23.86 -19.30
C ALA A 98 27.00 23.38 -18.21
N THR A 99 27.54 22.95 -17.07
CA THR A 99 26.75 22.49 -15.92
C THR A 99 26.59 23.61 -14.90
N TRP A 100 27.53 24.55 -14.87
CA TRP A 100 27.45 25.75 -14.05
C TRP A 100 27.72 27.00 -14.87
N ILE A 101 27.02 28.10 -14.56
CA ILE A 101 27.24 29.42 -15.16
C ILE A 101 27.37 30.43 -14.03
N SER A 102 28.39 31.27 -14.09
CA SER A 102 28.61 32.31 -13.09
C SER A 102 27.42 33.28 -12.99
N PRO A 103 27.20 33.92 -11.81
CA PRO A 103 26.10 34.85 -11.61
C PRO A 103 26.08 36.03 -12.59
N ASP A 104 27.24 36.46 -13.06
CA ASP A 104 27.42 37.53 -14.05
C ASP A 104 27.23 37.05 -15.51
N HIS A 105 27.00 35.75 -15.71
CA HIS A 105 26.79 35.05 -16.97
C HIS A 105 27.97 35.05 -17.95
N THR A 106 29.17 35.36 -17.49
CA THR A 106 30.39 35.40 -18.32
C THR A 106 31.05 34.03 -18.42
N THR A 107 31.13 33.32 -17.30
CA THR A 107 31.92 32.10 -17.16
C THR A 107 31.00 30.89 -17.19
N GLN A 108 31.33 29.92 -18.05
CA GLN A 108 30.60 28.67 -18.18
C GLN A 108 31.55 27.52 -17.91
N ASN A 109 31.21 26.67 -16.94
CA ASN A 109 32.05 25.56 -16.52
C ASN A 109 31.28 24.23 -16.67
N GLN A 110 32.02 23.18 -17.00
CA GLN A 110 31.57 21.80 -16.94
C GLN A 110 32.29 21.13 -15.77
N ILE A 111 31.64 21.11 -14.61
CA ILE A 111 32.20 20.64 -13.33
C ILE A 111 31.41 19.47 -12.73
N ASP A 112 30.16 19.31 -13.17
CA ASP A 112 29.37 18.13 -12.86
C ASP A 112 29.62 17.06 -13.93
N HIS A 113 29.86 15.84 -13.49
CA HIS A 113 30.18 14.73 -14.38
C HIS A 113 29.32 13.52 -14.08
N ILE A 114 29.01 12.76 -15.12
CA ILE A 114 28.45 11.41 -15.03
C ILE A 114 29.39 10.50 -15.81
N CYS A 115 30.02 9.57 -15.11
CA CYS A 115 30.94 8.60 -15.65
C CYS A 115 30.39 7.18 -15.53
N ILE A 116 30.83 6.32 -16.42
CA ILE A 116 30.42 4.91 -16.48
C ILE A 116 31.64 4.04 -16.74
N ASN A 117 31.71 2.86 -16.14
CA ASN A 117 32.78 1.93 -16.45
C ASN A 117 32.84 1.58 -17.96
N LYS A 118 34.06 1.55 -18.50
CA LYS A 118 34.37 1.40 -19.94
C LYS A 118 33.68 0.20 -20.57
N LYS A 119 33.59 -0.91 -19.82
CA LYS A 119 32.87 -2.13 -20.24
C LYS A 119 31.41 -1.86 -20.63
N PHE A 120 30.74 -0.92 -19.95
CA PHE A 120 29.33 -0.58 -20.19
C PHE A 120 29.16 0.74 -20.94
N ARG A 121 30.23 1.36 -21.46
CA ARG A 121 30.18 2.61 -22.26
C ARG A 121 29.04 2.62 -23.28
N ARG A 122 28.86 1.52 -24.03
CA ARG A 122 27.83 1.38 -25.09
C ARG A 122 26.39 1.46 -24.57
N THR A 123 26.17 1.34 -23.26
CA THR A 123 24.85 1.51 -22.64
C THR A 123 24.48 2.98 -22.44
N MET A 124 25.46 3.87 -22.38
CA MET A 124 25.24 5.31 -22.27
C MET A 124 24.96 5.86 -23.67
N GLU A 125 23.76 6.39 -23.89
CA GLU A 125 23.30 6.90 -25.18
C GLU A 125 23.48 8.41 -25.33
N ASP A 126 23.43 9.14 -24.21
CA ASP A 126 23.55 10.60 -24.20
C ASP A 126 23.94 11.09 -22.80
N VAL A 127 24.72 12.16 -22.70
CA VAL A 127 24.92 12.93 -21.47
C VAL A 127 24.88 14.40 -21.84
N ARG A 128 23.90 15.14 -21.29
CA ARG A 128 23.73 16.56 -21.59
C ARG A 128 23.03 17.34 -20.49
N THR A 129 23.31 18.63 -20.47
CA THR A 129 22.65 19.59 -19.61
C THR A 129 21.28 20.01 -20.15
N ARG A 130 20.28 20.03 -19.26
CA ARG A 130 18.90 20.49 -19.51
C ARG A 130 18.68 21.91 -18.95
N ARG A 131 19.17 22.92 -19.67
CA ARG A 131 18.97 24.36 -19.35
C ARG A 131 17.51 24.82 -19.15
N GLY A 132 16.55 24.11 -19.74
CA GLY A 132 15.12 24.39 -19.58
C GLY A 132 14.49 23.79 -18.31
N ALA A 133 15.19 22.85 -17.66
CA ALA A 133 14.72 22.23 -16.42
C ALA A 133 15.08 23.14 -15.24
N ASP A 134 14.05 23.59 -14.53
CA ASP A 134 14.21 24.45 -13.36
C ASP A 134 14.23 23.62 -12.08
N ILE A 135 15.43 23.45 -11.53
CA ILE A 135 15.68 22.63 -10.33
C ILE A 135 16.03 23.46 -9.09
N ALA A 136 15.89 24.79 -9.16
CA ALA A 136 16.25 25.72 -8.07
C ALA A 136 17.70 25.53 -7.54
N SER A 137 18.62 25.20 -8.44
CA SER A 137 20.06 25.15 -8.23
C SER A 137 20.75 26.21 -9.09
N ASP A 138 21.92 26.68 -8.65
CA ASP A 138 22.86 27.48 -9.46
C ASP A 138 23.57 26.62 -10.53
N HIS A 139 23.48 25.29 -10.40
CA HIS A 139 23.84 24.33 -11.44
C HIS A 139 22.62 23.99 -12.31
N HIS A 140 22.88 23.72 -13.58
CA HIS A 140 21.90 23.14 -14.48
C HIS A 140 21.79 21.63 -14.31
N LEU A 141 20.59 21.10 -14.54
CA LEU A 141 20.35 19.66 -14.48
C LEU A 141 21.16 18.91 -15.56
N LEU A 142 22.14 18.11 -15.14
CA LEU A 142 22.87 17.16 -15.98
C LEU A 142 22.10 15.83 -16.06
N VAL A 143 21.86 15.32 -17.27
CA VAL A 143 21.10 14.08 -17.49
C VAL A 143 21.88 13.12 -18.36
N ALA A 144 22.03 11.88 -17.88
CA ALA A 144 22.48 10.75 -18.69
C ALA A 144 21.29 9.92 -19.17
N LYS A 145 21.24 9.60 -20.46
CA LYS A 145 20.31 8.64 -21.05
C LYS A 145 21.04 7.32 -21.21
N MET A 146 20.46 6.23 -20.69
CA MET A 146 21.11 4.93 -20.68
C MET A 146 20.13 3.82 -21.08
N LYS A 147 20.62 2.84 -21.86
CA LYS A 147 19.91 1.63 -22.24
C LYS A 147 20.46 0.43 -21.47
N LEU A 148 19.69 -0.01 -20.48
CA LEU A 148 20.08 -1.12 -19.62
C LEU A 148 19.25 -2.37 -19.96
N LYS A 149 19.94 -3.49 -20.17
CA LYS A 149 19.31 -4.81 -20.22
C LYS A 149 19.24 -5.36 -18.81
N LEU A 150 18.24 -4.91 -18.05
CA LEU A 150 17.95 -5.47 -16.74
C LEU A 150 17.03 -6.68 -16.91
N LYS A 151 17.21 -7.73 -16.10
CA LYS A 151 16.19 -8.77 -15.98
C LYS A 151 14.93 -8.08 -15.47
N LYS A 152 13.92 -7.97 -16.34
CA LYS A 152 12.63 -7.41 -15.97
C LYS A 152 12.00 -8.38 -14.98
N GLN A 153 12.09 -8.07 -13.70
CA GLN A 153 11.26 -8.72 -12.72
C GLN A 153 9.85 -8.17 -12.96
N TRP A 154 9.03 -8.96 -13.65
CA TRP A 154 7.61 -8.67 -13.70
C TRP A 154 7.13 -8.81 -12.27
N THR A 155 6.98 -7.70 -11.55
CA THR A 155 5.87 -7.64 -10.62
C THR A 155 4.66 -7.83 -11.51
N THR A 156 4.17 -9.08 -11.62
CA THR A 156 2.81 -9.36 -12.10
C THR A 156 1.99 -8.24 -11.50
N ALA A 157 1.43 -7.37 -12.35
CA ALA A 157 0.71 -6.18 -11.88
C ALA A 157 -0.14 -6.69 -10.73
N ARG A 158 0.17 -6.25 -9.50
CA ARG A 158 -0.62 -6.65 -8.33
C ARG A 158 -2.03 -6.30 -8.82
N THR A 159 -2.90 -7.30 -8.97
CA THR A 159 -4.33 -7.08 -9.10
C THR A 159 -4.73 -6.50 -7.75
N THR A 160 -4.32 -5.26 -7.49
CA THR A 160 -4.84 -4.46 -6.42
C THR A 160 -6.30 -4.37 -6.77
N SER A 161 -7.15 -5.07 -6.01
CA SER A 161 -8.60 -4.91 -6.07
C SER A 161 -8.86 -3.41 -6.24
N GLN A 162 -9.33 -3.04 -7.42
CA GLN A 162 -9.59 -1.66 -7.75
C GLN A 162 -10.81 -1.28 -6.94
N LYS A 163 -10.58 -0.52 -5.87
CA LYS A 163 -11.63 -0.16 -4.92
C LYS A 163 -12.59 0.82 -5.59
N PHE A 164 -13.89 0.54 -5.49
CA PHE A 164 -14.93 1.49 -5.88
C PHE A 164 -14.90 2.74 -5.01
N ASN A 165 -15.34 3.87 -5.57
CA ASN A 165 -15.44 5.12 -4.82
C ASN A 165 -16.74 5.19 -3.99
N THR A 166 -16.81 4.41 -2.90
CA THR A 166 -17.99 4.34 -2.04
C THR A 166 -18.35 5.65 -1.36
N ALA A 167 -17.46 6.65 -1.36
CA ALA A 167 -17.77 7.98 -0.86
C ALA A 167 -18.88 8.68 -1.67
N PHE A 168 -19.05 8.33 -2.95
CA PHE A 168 -20.14 8.87 -3.78
C PHE A 168 -21.52 8.43 -3.32
N LEU A 169 -21.65 7.35 -2.55
CA LEU A 169 -22.93 6.96 -1.95
C LEU A 169 -23.38 7.87 -0.80
N ARG A 170 -22.56 8.83 -0.39
CA ARG A 170 -22.95 9.89 0.55
C ARG A 170 -23.63 11.07 -0.13
N ASP A 171 -23.42 11.22 -1.44
CA ASP A 171 -24.07 12.24 -2.25
C ASP A 171 -25.47 11.77 -2.66
N ALA A 172 -26.48 12.61 -2.43
CA ALA A 172 -27.88 12.22 -2.59
C ALA A 172 -28.21 11.87 -4.06
N ASP A 173 -27.70 12.63 -5.03
CA ASP A 173 -27.96 12.40 -6.44
C ASP A 173 -27.30 11.11 -6.94
N LYS A 174 -26.05 10.89 -6.53
CA LYS A 174 -25.33 9.64 -6.83
C LYS A 174 -25.96 8.43 -6.15
N LEU A 175 -26.41 8.57 -4.91
CA LEU A 175 -27.13 7.51 -4.20
C LEU A 175 -28.45 7.17 -4.90
N ASN A 176 -29.23 8.18 -5.33
CA ASN A 176 -30.47 7.96 -6.06
C ASN A 176 -30.22 7.27 -7.41
N LYS A 177 -29.22 7.71 -8.18
CA LYS A 177 -28.81 7.04 -9.43
C LYS A 177 -28.38 5.59 -9.19
N PHE A 178 -27.61 5.35 -8.13
CA PHE A 178 -27.19 4.00 -7.75
C PHE A 178 -28.40 3.13 -7.41
N ASN A 179 -29.34 3.65 -6.63
CA ASN A 179 -30.53 2.92 -6.20
C ASN A 179 -31.44 2.56 -7.37
N ILE A 180 -31.66 3.48 -8.32
CA ILE A 180 -32.45 3.21 -9.54
C ILE A 180 -31.76 2.14 -10.38
N ALA A 181 -30.47 2.31 -10.67
CA ALA A 181 -29.72 1.36 -11.49
C ALA A 181 -29.68 -0.05 -10.85
N LEU A 182 -29.48 -0.13 -9.54
CA LEU A 182 -29.47 -1.39 -8.80
C LEU A 182 -30.86 -2.05 -8.82
N SER A 183 -31.91 -1.28 -8.55
CA SER A 183 -33.29 -1.80 -8.49
C SER A 183 -33.73 -2.32 -9.85
N ASN A 184 -33.49 -1.57 -10.93
CA ASN A 184 -33.82 -2.00 -12.30
C ASN A 184 -33.11 -3.31 -12.68
N ARG A 185 -31.83 -3.45 -12.31
CA ARG A 185 -31.06 -4.69 -12.55
C ARG A 185 -31.59 -5.85 -11.72
N PHE A 186 -31.99 -5.60 -10.47
CA PHE A 186 -32.58 -6.64 -9.62
C PHE A 186 -33.99 -7.04 -10.08
N GLU A 187 -34.82 -6.12 -10.54
CA GLU A 187 -36.13 -6.42 -11.12
C GLU A 187 -36.00 -7.28 -12.38
N ALA A 188 -35.13 -6.88 -13.32
CA ALA A 188 -34.84 -7.67 -14.51
C ALA A 188 -34.30 -9.07 -14.19
N PHE A 189 -33.60 -9.22 -13.05
CA PHE A 189 -33.04 -10.48 -12.61
C PHE A 189 -34.01 -11.33 -11.77
N HIS A 190 -34.98 -10.70 -11.09
CA HIS A 190 -35.99 -11.37 -10.28
C HIS A 190 -36.84 -12.33 -11.12
N ASP A 191 -37.20 -11.93 -12.34
CA ASP A 191 -37.97 -12.74 -13.28
C ASP A 191 -37.19 -13.96 -13.80
N LEU A 192 -35.86 -13.85 -13.87
CA LEU A 192 -34.96 -14.94 -14.29
C LEU A 192 -34.70 -15.95 -13.15
N LEU A 193 -34.74 -15.51 -11.90
CA LEU A 193 -34.42 -16.32 -10.72
C LEU A 193 -35.53 -17.31 -10.32
N ASN A 194 -36.77 -17.01 -10.68
CA ASN A 194 -37.94 -17.85 -10.40
C ASN A 194 -38.24 -18.88 -11.51
N GLY A 195 -37.43 -18.94 -12.57
CA GLY A 195 -37.55 -19.95 -13.61
C GLY A 195 -37.06 -21.33 -13.14
N GLU A 196 -37.79 -22.39 -13.51
CA GLU A 196 -37.36 -23.79 -13.31
C GLU A 196 -35.99 -24.03 -13.96
N GLY A 197 -35.04 -24.61 -13.21
CA GLY A 197 -33.70 -25.00 -13.70
C GLY A 197 -32.55 -24.06 -13.33
N THR A 198 -32.77 -23.00 -12.55
CA THR A 198 -31.67 -22.15 -12.05
C THR A 198 -30.96 -22.78 -10.85
N THR A 199 -29.63 -22.76 -10.85
CA THR A 199 -28.78 -23.28 -9.73
C THR A 199 -28.44 -22.18 -8.72
N MET A 200 -28.06 -22.55 -7.50
CA MET A 200 -27.54 -21.60 -6.50
C MET A 200 -26.35 -20.79 -7.06
N GLU A 201 -25.42 -21.42 -7.77
CA GLU A 201 -24.24 -20.75 -8.34
C GLU A 201 -24.60 -19.75 -9.44
N SER A 202 -25.54 -20.11 -10.34
CA SER A 202 -26.03 -19.16 -11.35
C SER A 202 -26.75 -17.97 -10.72
N ASN A 203 -27.51 -18.21 -9.64
CA ASN A 203 -28.20 -17.16 -8.90
C ASN A 203 -27.19 -16.19 -8.27
N TRP A 204 -26.19 -16.72 -7.58
CA TRP A 204 -25.13 -15.91 -6.98
C TRP A 204 -24.34 -15.13 -8.05
N LYS A 205 -23.97 -15.77 -9.15
CA LYS A 205 -23.22 -15.13 -10.24
C LYS A 205 -23.96 -13.90 -10.77
N GLY A 206 -25.26 -14.00 -11.05
CA GLY A 206 -26.03 -12.86 -11.56
C GLY A 206 -26.24 -11.76 -10.52
N ILE A 207 -26.46 -12.11 -9.24
CA ILE A 207 -26.52 -11.12 -8.14
C ILE A 207 -25.19 -10.35 -8.03
N LYS A 208 -24.07 -11.08 -8.02
CA LYS A 208 -22.72 -10.51 -7.98
C LYS A 208 -22.49 -9.58 -9.16
N GLU A 209 -22.77 -10.03 -10.38
CA GLU A 209 -22.62 -9.23 -11.59
C GLU A 209 -23.48 -7.96 -11.55
N ALA A 210 -24.74 -8.05 -11.13
CA ALA A 210 -25.64 -6.90 -10.99
C ALA A 210 -25.11 -5.84 -10.00
N ILE A 211 -24.58 -6.27 -8.85
CA ILE A 211 -24.03 -5.33 -7.85
C ILE A 211 -22.72 -4.71 -8.35
N VAL A 212 -21.79 -5.53 -8.85
CA VAL A 212 -20.45 -5.09 -9.29
C VAL A 212 -20.56 -4.16 -10.49
N SER A 213 -21.42 -4.47 -11.46
CA SER A 213 -21.65 -3.63 -12.63
C SER A 213 -22.28 -2.28 -12.27
N THR A 214 -23.26 -2.25 -11.35
CA THR A 214 -23.80 -0.99 -10.82
C THR A 214 -22.71 -0.15 -10.12
N CYS A 215 -21.85 -0.80 -9.33
CA CYS A 215 -20.71 -0.13 -8.71
C CYS A 215 -19.74 0.47 -9.75
N GLN A 216 -19.42 -0.29 -10.80
CA GLN A 216 -18.53 0.15 -11.87
C GLN A 216 -19.12 1.33 -12.66
N GLU A 217 -20.42 1.28 -12.99
CA GLU A 217 -21.12 2.31 -13.76
C GLU A 217 -21.27 3.61 -12.97
N VAL A 218 -21.77 3.54 -11.73
CA VAL A 218 -22.20 4.73 -10.98
C VAL A 218 -21.08 5.30 -10.11
N LEU A 219 -20.33 4.42 -9.43
CA LEU A 219 -19.28 4.81 -8.49
C LEU A 219 -17.93 4.98 -9.17
N GLY A 220 -17.66 4.14 -10.17
CA GLY A 220 -16.36 4.04 -10.81
C GLY A 220 -15.24 3.68 -9.83
N GLN A 221 -14.02 3.67 -10.35
CA GLN A 221 -12.84 3.31 -9.57
C GLN A 221 -12.27 4.50 -8.83
N LYS A 222 -11.72 4.25 -7.64
CA LYS A 222 -11.00 5.27 -6.87
C LYS A 222 -9.73 5.67 -7.62
N LYS A 223 -9.72 6.89 -8.17
CA LYS A 223 -8.55 7.47 -8.85
C LYS A 223 -7.52 7.95 -7.82
N HIS A 224 -6.23 7.77 -8.12
CA HIS A 224 -5.17 8.44 -7.39
C HIS A 224 -5.16 9.91 -7.82
N HIS A 225 -5.63 10.79 -6.94
CA HIS A 225 -5.58 12.23 -7.21
C HIS A 225 -4.12 12.71 -7.22
N HIS A 226 -3.83 13.60 -8.17
CA HIS A 226 -2.75 14.58 -8.08
C HIS A 226 -2.82 15.26 -6.70
N LYS A 227 -1.68 15.74 -6.15
CA LYS A 227 -1.58 16.34 -4.81
C LYS A 227 -2.80 17.24 -4.53
N GLU A 228 -3.74 16.73 -3.72
CA GLU A 228 -5.09 17.29 -3.51
C GLU A 228 -5.09 18.74 -3.00
N TRP A 229 -3.95 19.18 -2.47
CA TRP A 229 -3.77 20.47 -1.85
C TRP A 229 -3.35 21.59 -2.80
N ILE A 230 -2.91 21.30 -4.03
CA ILE A 230 -2.49 22.35 -4.98
C ILE A 230 -3.72 22.95 -5.65
N THR A 231 -3.95 24.26 -5.48
CA THR A 231 -5.06 24.97 -6.11
C THR A 231 -4.80 25.25 -7.59
N VAL A 232 -5.88 25.46 -8.36
CA VAL A 232 -5.80 25.87 -9.77
C VAL A 232 -5.01 27.18 -9.93
N GLY A 233 -5.26 28.17 -9.07
CA GLY A 233 -4.52 29.44 -9.11
C GLY A 233 -3.01 29.29 -8.85
N THR A 234 -2.58 28.29 -8.09
CA THR A 234 -1.15 27.97 -7.95
C THR A 234 -0.58 27.31 -9.21
N LEU A 235 -1.35 26.46 -9.90
CA LEU A 235 -0.96 25.88 -11.19
C LEU A 235 -0.76 26.97 -12.26
N ASP A 236 -1.66 27.95 -12.32
CA ASP A 236 -1.54 29.08 -13.26
C ASP A 236 -0.26 29.89 -13.01
N LYS A 237 0.07 30.15 -11.74
CA LYS A 237 1.32 30.82 -11.37
C LYS A 237 2.55 29.99 -11.76
N ILE A 238 2.50 28.66 -11.67
CA ILE A 238 3.59 27.77 -12.09
C ILE A 238 3.81 27.89 -13.61
N GLU A 239 2.74 27.94 -14.38
CA GLU A 239 2.81 28.09 -15.84
C GLU A 239 3.31 29.49 -16.24
N ALA A 240 2.82 30.55 -15.59
CA ALA A 240 3.33 31.91 -15.79
C ALA A 240 4.83 32.02 -15.50
N ARG A 241 5.30 31.38 -14.41
CA ARG A 241 6.74 31.29 -14.09
C ARG A 241 7.52 30.53 -15.17
N ARG A 242 6.98 29.46 -15.73
CA ARG A 242 7.59 28.69 -16.83
C ARG A 242 7.76 29.57 -18.07
N ASN A 243 6.74 30.33 -18.44
CA ASN A 243 6.80 31.26 -19.58
C ASN A 243 7.90 32.32 -19.41
N LYS A 244 8.05 32.89 -18.20
CA LYS A 244 9.15 33.82 -17.90
C LYS A 244 10.53 33.17 -17.98
N LYS A 245 10.65 31.88 -17.67
CA LYS A 245 11.89 31.11 -17.86
C LYS A 245 12.22 30.90 -19.35
N VAL A 246 11.21 30.77 -20.20
CA VAL A 246 11.39 30.73 -21.66
C VAL A 246 11.92 32.09 -22.15
N ALA A 247 11.41 33.21 -21.64
CA ALA A 247 11.92 34.54 -21.97
C ALA A 247 13.43 34.69 -21.67
N ILE A 248 13.90 34.27 -20.48
CA ILE A 248 15.34 34.27 -20.13
C ILE A 248 16.17 33.46 -21.14
N ASN A 249 15.63 32.36 -21.64
CA ASN A 249 16.32 31.46 -22.56
C ASN A 249 16.44 32.02 -23.99
N ILE A 250 15.54 32.92 -24.38
CA ILE A 250 15.48 33.52 -25.72
C ILE A 250 16.19 34.89 -25.76
N SER A 251 16.27 35.60 -24.62
CA SER A 251 16.96 36.90 -24.51
C SER A 251 18.38 36.85 -25.06
N ARG A 252 18.71 37.80 -25.94
CA ARG A 252 20.01 37.86 -26.63
C ARG A 252 20.95 38.88 -25.99
N THR A 253 20.42 39.93 -25.38
CA THR A 253 21.22 40.98 -24.75
C THR A 253 21.29 40.85 -23.23
N ARG A 254 22.33 41.42 -22.61
CA ARG A 254 22.53 41.40 -21.15
C ARG A 254 21.42 42.14 -20.41
N ALA A 255 20.96 43.27 -20.93
CA ALA A 255 19.88 44.06 -20.35
C ALA A 255 18.53 43.31 -20.38
N GLU A 256 18.18 42.70 -21.52
CA GLU A 256 16.97 41.88 -21.64
C GLU A 256 17.00 40.68 -20.70
N LYS A 257 18.15 40.01 -20.59
CA LYS A 257 18.31 38.85 -19.73
C LYS A 257 18.18 39.23 -18.25
N ALA A 258 18.76 40.36 -17.84
CA ALA A 258 18.63 40.88 -16.47
C ALA A 258 17.16 41.22 -16.13
N LYS A 259 16.44 41.85 -17.06
CA LYS A 259 15.01 42.15 -16.91
C LYS A 259 14.16 40.87 -16.80
N ALA A 260 14.34 39.93 -17.72
CA ALA A 260 13.62 38.65 -17.71
C ALA A 260 13.95 37.82 -16.43
N GLN A 261 15.19 37.90 -15.95
CA GLN A 261 15.61 37.27 -14.70
C GLN A 261 14.94 37.88 -13.48
N ALA A 262 14.79 39.20 -13.42
CA ALA A 262 14.06 39.88 -12.35
C ALA A 262 12.58 39.47 -12.33
N GLU A 263 11.92 39.47 -13.50
CA GLU A 263 10.51 39.08 -13.63
C GLU A 263 10.26 37.61 -13.27
N TYR A 264 11.16 36.71 -13.67
CA TYR A 264 11.13 35.30 -13.28
C TYR A 264 11.34 35.14 -11.77
N THR A 265 12.28 35.89 -11.18
CA THR A 265 12.55 35.83 -9.74
C THR A 265 11.31 36.20 -8.93
N GLU A 266 10.59 37.24 -9.35
CA GLU A 266 9.34 37.64 -8.71
C GLU A 266 8.23 36.60 -8.89
N ALA A 267 8.05 36.06 -10.11
CA ALA A 267 7.09 34.97 -10.32
C ALA A 267 7.43 33.72 -9.50
N ASN A 268 8.71 33.39 -9.33
CA ASN A 268 9.16 32.27 -8.51
C ASN A 268 8.86 32.51 -7.02
N LYS A 269 9.02 33.74 -6.52
CA LYS A 269 8.60 34.11 -5.16
C LYS A 269 7.09 33.93 -4.98
N GLN A 270 6.29 34.36 -5.94
CA GLN A 270 4.83 34.23 -5.90
C GLN A 270 4.39 32.75 -5.92
N VAL A 271 4.99 31.92 -6.77
CA VAL A 271 4.75 30.46 -6.78
C VAL A 271 5.11 29.83 -5.43
N LYS A 272 6.30 30.12 -4.88
CA LYS A 272 6.73 29.60 -3.58
C LYS A 272 5.78 30.03 -2.46
N ARG A 273 5.32 31.29 -2.45
CA ARG A 273 4.31 31.79 -1.49
C ARG A 273 2.98 31.04 -1.66
N SER A 274 2.46 30.95 -2.87
CA SER A 274 1.18 30.27 -3.18
C SER A 274 1.21 28.80 -2.76
N ILE A 275 2.28 28.07 -3.10
CA ILE A 275 2.47 26.67 -2.70
C ILE A 275 2.48 26.51 -1.17
N ARG A 276 3.15 27.40 -0.44
CA ARG A 276 3.19 27.37 1.03
C ARG A 276 1.83 27.67 1.62
N THR A 277 1.11 28.65 1.09
CA THR A 277 -0.25 29.02 1.52
C THR A 277 -1.21 27.85 1.30
N ASP A 278 -1.24 27.27 0.10
CA ASP A 278 -2.07 26.12 -0.26
C ASP A 278 -1.80 24.93 0.66
N LYS A 279 -0.51 24.61 0.88
CA LYS A 279 -0.13 23.50 1.76
C LYS A 279 -0.51 23.77 3.22
N ARG A 280 -0.32 25.01 3.71
CA ARG A 280 -0.67 25.38 5.08
C ARG A 280 -2.18 25.27 5.30
N LYS A 281 -2.96 25.87 4.41
CA LYS A 281 -4.43 25.80 4.45
C LYS A 281 -4.92 24.36 4.47
N TYR A 282 -4.39 23.51 3.59
CA TYR A 282 -4.73 22.09 3.56
C TYR A 282 -4.42 21.37 4.88
N VAL A 283 -3.26 21.65 5.50
CA VAL A 283 -2.89 21.04 6.79
C VAL A 283 -3.78 21.57 7.92
N GLU A 284 -4.11 22.86 7.93
CA GLU A 284 -5.05 23.47 8.88
C GLU A 284 -6.45 22.87 8.75
N ASP A 285 -6.96 22.71 7.53
CA ASP A 285 -8.26 22.08 7.25
C ASP A 285 -8.30 20.63 7.74
N LEU A 286 -7.21 19.87 7.53
CA LEU A 286 -7.09 18.52 8.08
C LEU A 286 -7.03 18.53 9.61
N ALA A 287 -6.29 19.45 10.23
CA ALA A 287 -6.22 19.54 11.69
C ALA A 287 -7.59 19.85 12.31
N MET A 288 -8.32 20.83 11.75
CA MET A 288 -9.70 21.14 12.16
C MET A 288 -10.63 19.94 12.00
N THR A 289 -10.47 19.18 10.90
CA THR A 289 -11.24 17.95 10.66
C THR A 289 -10.95 16.88 11.71
N ALA A 290 -9.68 16.70 12.09
CA ALA A 290 -9.28 15.75 13.12
C ALA A 290 -9.83 16.16 14.50
N GLU A 291 -9.74 17.44 14.86
CA GLU A 291 -10.27 17.96 16.12
C GLU A 291 -11.79 17.82 16.22
N LYS A 292 -12.51 18.15 15.14
CA LYS A 292 -13.96 17.91 15.05
C LYS A 292 -14.29 16.43 15.24
N ALA A 293 -13.57 15.54 14.54
CA ALA A 293 -13.79 14.10 14.65
C ALA A 293 -13.51 13.57 16.07
N ALA A 294 -12.51 14.11 16.77
CA ALA A 294 -12.25 13.76 18.16
C ALA A 294 -13.39 14.19 19.09
N ARG A 295 -13.88 15.44 18.95
CA ARG A 295 -15.03 15.96 19.72
C ARG A 295 -16.30 15.16 19.49
N GLU A 296 -16.55 14.71 18.26
CA GLU A 296 -17.70 13.89 17.89
C GLU A 296 -17.54 12.39 18.23
N GLY A 297 -16.39 11.98 18.80
CA GLY A 297 -16.09 10.57 19.05
C GLY A 297 -15.91 9.72 17.77
N ASN A 298 -15.75 10.36 16.61
CA ASN A 298 -15.54 9.71 15.31
C ASN A 298 -14.08 9.26 15.14
N MET A 299 -13.69 8.23 15.90
CA MET A 299 -12.33 7.69 15.94
C MET A 299 -11.79 7.28 14.57
N ARG A 300 -12.65 6.89 13.64
CA ARG A 300 -12.24 6.50 12.28
C ARG A 300 -11.74 7.70 11.50
N GLN A 301 -12.53 8.78 11.46
CA GLN A 301 -12.14 9.99 10.73
C GLN A 301 -10.92 10.64 11.38
N LEU A 302 -10.83 10.61 12.71
CA LEU A 302 -9.65 11.03 13.44
C LEU A 302 -8.41 10.25 12.97
N TYR A 303 -8.44 8.91 13.04
CA TYR A 303 -7.31 8.06 12.64
C TYR A 303 -6.91 8.25 11.17
N ASP A 304 -7.90 8.27 10.25
CA ASP A 304 -7.64 8.47 8.82
C ASP A 304 -6.98 9.84 8.55
N THR A 305 -7.40 10.89 9.26
CA THR A 305 -6.87 12.25 9.12
C THR A 305 -5.48 12.38 9.74
N THR A 306 -5.28 11.85 10.95
CA THR A 306 -3.95 11.77 11.60
C THR A 306 -2.96 11.00 10.73
N LYS A 307 -3.39 9.92 10.09
CA LYS A 307 -2.55 9.15 9.16
C LYS A 307 -2.16 9.95 7.92
N LYS A 308 -3.07 10.78 7.38
CA LYS A 308 -2.73 11.71 6.28
C LYS A 308 -1.70 12.75 6.72
N LEU A 309 -1.87 13.31 7.92
CA LEU A 309 -0.98 14.34 8.49
C LEU A 309 0.42 13.80 8.81
N ALA A 310 0.51 12.60 9.41
CA ALA A 310 1.77 11.94 9.76
C ALA A 310 2.59 11.50 8.52
N GLY A 311 1.99 11.54 7.34
CA GLY A 311 2.60 11.08 6.10
C GLY A 311 2.58 9.56 5.95
N ASN A 312 2.97 9.09 4.76
CA ASN A 312 3.04 7.66 4.47
C ASN A 312 4.26 7.03 5.15
N TYR A 313 4.12 6.62 6.41
CA TYR A 313 5.05 5.67 7.01
C TYR A 313 4.80 4.29 6.38
N ARG A 314 5.52 3.99 5.30
CA ARG A 314 5.61 2.63 4.78
C ARG A 314 6.70 1.91 5.57
N LYS A 315 6.31 1.01 6.47
CA LYS A 315 7.27 0.01 6.96
C LYS A 315 7.81 -0.73 5.72
N PRO A 316 9.12 -0.76 5.49
CA PRO A 316 9.68 -1.50 4.37
C PRO A 316 9.23 -2.97 4.45
N GLU A 317 8.70 -3.52 3.35
CA GLU A 317 8.54 -4.98 3.22
C GLU A 317 9.97 -5.54 3.11
N GLY A 318 10.52 -6.01 4.23
CA GLY A 318 11.82 -6.66 4.28
C GLY A 318 11.75 -8.10 3.73
N PRO A 319 12.88 -8.69 3.32
CA PRO A 319 12.92 -10.07 2.88
C PRO A 319 12.55 -11.01 4.03
N VAL A 320 11.92 -12.13 3.68
CA VAL A 320 11.43 -13.15 4.62
C VAL A 320 12.47 -14.26 4.75
N LYS A 321 12.61 -14.87 5.93
CA LYS A 321 13.48 -16.02 6.15
C LYS A 321 12.78 -17.34 5.82
N SER A 322 13.54 -18.29 5.28
CA SER A 322 13.14 -19.70 5.20
C SER A 322 13.02 -20.30 6.61
N LYS A 323 12.55 -21.55 6.71
CA LYS A 323 12.49 -22.27 7.99
C LYS A 323 13.88 -22.49 8.59
N GLU A 324 14.88 -22.68 7.73
CA GLU A 324 16.29 -22.85 8.07
C GLU A 324 16.98 -21.50 8.40
N GLY A 325 16.22 -20.40 8.41
CA GLY A 325 16.73 -19.07 8.77
C GLY A 325 17.43 -18.31 7.62
N LYS A 326 17.48 -18.87 6.41
CA LYS A 326 18.10 -18.21 5.25
C LYS A 326 17.21 -17.09 4.71
N VAL A 327 17.79 -15.93 4.44
CA VAL A 327 17.05 -14.78 3.88
C VAL A 327 16.67 -15.07 2.42
N ILE A 328 15.37 -15.01 2.13
CA ILE A 328 14.79 -15.17 0.79
C ILE A 328 14.58 -13.77 0.20
N THR A 329 15.37 -13.43 -0.82
CA THR A 329 15.25 -12.14 -1.52
C THR A 329 14.36 -12.20 -2.75
N ASP A 330 14.13 -13.40 -3.30
CA ASP A 330 13.25 -13.58 -4.45
C ASP A 330 11.77 -13.51 -4.06
N ILE A 331 10.97 -12.79 -4.86
CA ILE A 331 9.56 -12.51 -4.55
C ILE A 331 8.68 -13.76 -4.72
N GLU A 332 8.96 -14.61 -5.71
CA GLU A 332 8.18 -15.83 -5.94
C GLU A 332 8.46 -16.85 -4.84
N GLU A 333 9.72 -17.00 -4.46
CA GLU A 333 10.10 -17.83 -3.31
C GLU A 333 9.52 -17.30 -2.00
N GLN A 334 9.51 -15.97 -1.78
CA GLN A 334 8.81 -15.39 -0.63
C GLN A 334 7.31 -15.69 -0.66
N ARG A 335 6.64 -15.63 -1.83
CA ARG A 335 5.22 -16.01 -1.96
C ARG A 335 5.02 -17.49 -1.62
N LYS A 336 5.87 -18.38 -2.13
CA LYS A 336 5.82 -19.81 -1.78
C LYS A 336 5.99 -20.03 -0.28
N ARG A 337 6.94 -19.33 0.35
CA ARG A 337 7.15 -19.34 1.80
C ARG A 337 5.93 -18.89 2.58
N TRP A 338 5.21 -17.86 2.10
CA TRP A 338 3.95 -17.42 2.68
C TRP A 338 2.83 -18.45 2.53
N VAL A 339 2.69 -19.06 1.33
CA VAL A 339 1.70 -20.11 1.08
C VAL A 339 1.97 -21.30 2.00
N GLU A 340 3.22 -21.75 2.09
CA GLU A 340 3.65 -22.81 3.00
C GLU A 340 3.29 -22.48 4.46
N HIS A 341 3.67 -21.29 4.94
CA HIS A 341 3.38 -20.86 6.30
C HIS A 341 1.90 -20.93 6.65
N PHE A 342 1.04 -20.35 5.81
CA PHE A 342 -0.40 -20.30 6.09
C PHE A 342 -1.08 -21.65 5.86
N LYS A 343 -0.57 -22.47 4.93
CA LYS A 343 -1.06 -23.85 4.74
C LYS A 343 -0.82 -24.69 5.99
N GLU A 344 0.36 -24.60 6.59
CA GLU A 344 0.68 -25.29 7.85
C GLU A 344 -0.10 -24.73 9.03
N LEU A 345 -0.25 -23.41 9.07
CA LEU A 345 -0.96 -22.75 10.14
C LEU A 345 -2.45 -23.14 10.20
N PHE A 346 -3.12 -23.15 9.05
CA PHE A 346 -4.56 -23.40 8.95
C PHE A 346 -4.95 -24.88 8.86
N ASN A 347 -4.01 -25.77 8.54
CA ASN A 347 -4.25 -27.21 8.37
C ASN A 347 -3.39 -28.03 9.34
N ARG A 348 -3.54 -27.76 10.64
CA ARG A 348 -2.89 -28.56 11.68
C ARG A 348 -3.44 -30.01 11.65
N PRO A 349 -2.62 -31.01 12.01
CA PRO A 349 -3.09 -32.38 12.10
C PRO A 349 -4.17 -32.50 13.17
N ALA A 350 -5.07 -33.48 12.99
CA ALA A 350 -6.08 -33.82 13.97
C ALA A 350 -5.45 -34.14 15.34
N PRO A 351 -6.14 -33.86 16.46
CA PRO A 351 -5.66 -34.21 17.78
C PRO A 351 -5.46 -35.73 17.88
N LEU A 352 -4.34 -36.16 18.47
CA LEU A 352 -4.01 -37.58 18.66
C LEU A 352 -5.10 -38.33 19.44
N ASN A 353 -5.69 -37.66 20.43
CA ASN A 353 -6.78 -38.17 21.25
C ASN A 353 -7.99 -37.24 21.08
N PRO A 354 -8.87 -37.49 20.10
CA PRO A 354 -10.06 -36.67 19.93
C PRO A 354 -11.00 -36.87 21.13
N PRO A 355 -11.57 -35.80 21.71
CA PRO A 355 -12.51 -35.94 22.80
C PRO A 355 -13.77 -36.68 22.33
N ASN A 356 -14.28 -37.59 23.16
CA ASN A 356 -15.60 -38.16 22.95
C ASN A 356 -16.65 -37.14 23.41
N ILE A 357 -17.31 -36.50 22.45
CA ILE A 357 -18.31 -35.46 22.68
C ILE A 357 -19.65 -35.99 22.18
N GLU A 358 -20.56 -36.25 23.11
CA GLU A 358 -21.91 -36.68 22.80
C GLU A 358 -22.77 -35.49 22.37
N ALA A 359 -23.65 -35.70 21.38
CA ALA A 359 -24.61 -34.68 20.97
C ALA A 359 -25.64 -34.44 22.08
N ALA A 360 -26.22 -33.24 22.13
CA ALA A 360 -27.33 -32.98 23.02
C ALA A 360 -28.52 -33.89 22.66
N PRO A 361 -29.29 -34.37 23.66
CA PRO A 361 -30.47 -35.19 23.41
C PRO A 361 -31.59 -34.40 22.73
N THR A 362 -31.61 -33.08 22.89
CA THR A 362 -32.62 -32.17 22.33
C THR A 362 -31.95 -30.95 21.72
N ASP A 363 -32.50 -30.49 20.60
CA ASP A 363 -32.07 -29.25 19.97
C ASP A 363 -32.53 -28.04 20.79
N LEU A 364 -31.72 -26.99 20.80
CA LEU A 364 -32.07 -25.67 21.30
C LEU A 364 -33.21 -25.07 20.45
N PRO A 365 -34.03 -24.17 21.01
CA PRO A 365 -35.09 -23.48 20.29
C PRO A 365 -34.50 -22.45 19.31
N ILE A 366 -33.98 -22.94 18.19
CA ILE A 366 -33.38 -22.16 17.12
C ILE A 366 -34.24 -22.37 15.87
N ASP A 367 -34.65 -21.28 15.22
CA ASP A 367 -35.48 -21.34 14.02
C ASP A 367 -34.74 -22.01 12.85
N ILE A 368 -35.33 -23.10 12.35
CA ILE A 368 -34.86 -23.89 11.21
C ILE A 368 -35.61 -23.59 9.90
N GLY A 369 -36.58 -22.66 9.91
CA GLY A 369 -37.22 -22.15 8.70
C GLY A 369 -36.27 -21.31 7.85
N PRO A 370 -36.55 -21.07 6.55
CA PRO A 370 -35.70 -20.24 5.72
C PRO A 370 -35.58 -18.79 6.27
N PRO A 371 -34.44 -18.10 6.08
CA PRO A 371 -34.25 -16.70 6.47
C PRO A 371 -35.31 -15.75 5.92
N THR A 372 -35.89 -14.90 6.76
CA THR A 372 -36.88 -13.90 6.31
C THR A 372 -36.21 -12.63 5.74
N ILE A 373 -36.96 -11.86 4.96
CA ILE A 373 -36.49 -10.57 4.41
C ILE A 373 -36.13 -9.59 5.54
N GLU A 374 -36.86 -9.63 6.66
CA GLU A 374 -36.64 -8.79 7.83
C GLU A 374 -35.31 -9.14 8.52
N GLU A 375 -35.04 -10.43 8.71
CA GLU A 375 -33.77 -10.91 9.28
C GLU A 375 -32.58 -10.50 8.41
N ILE A 376 -32.72 -10.65 7.09
CA ILE A 376 -31.68 -10.25 6.12
C ILE A 376 -31.48 -8.74 6.16
N SER A 377 -32.56 -7.95 6.17
CA SER A 377 -32.52 -6.50 6.26
C SER A 377 -31.82 -6.03 7.55
N MET A 378 -32.12 -6.68 8.68
CA MET A 378 -31.45 -6.43 9.95
C MET A 378 -29.95 -6.78 9.88
N ALA A 379 -29.61 -7.94 9.31
CA ALA A 379 -28.23 -8.36 9.14
C ALA A 379 -27.42 -7.39 8.27
N ILE A 380 -27.98 -6.91 7.15
CA ILE A 380 -27.37 -5.88 6.29
C ILE A 380 -27.09 -4.61 7.10
N ARG A 381 -28.05 -4.13 7.89
CA ARG A 381 -27.90 -2.92 8.72
C ARG A 381 -26.78 -3.08 9.76
N GLN A 382 -26.67 -4.26 10.38
CA GLN A 382 -25.68 -4.57 11.42
C GLN A 382 -24.23 -4.67 10.92
N ILE A 383 -23.99 -5.04 9.66
CA ILE A 383 -22.61 -5.08 9.12
C ILE A 383 -22.02 -3.66 9.12
N LYS A 384 -20.79 -3.49 9.59
CA LYS A 384 -20.13 -2.17 9.65
C LYS A 384 -19.72 -1.69 8.25
N SER A 385 -19.98 -0.43 7.93
CA SER A 385 -19.54 0.20 6.67
C SER A 385 -18.02 0.43 6.62
N GLY A 386 -17.48 0.62 5.42
CA GLY A 386 -16.07 0.90 5.16
C GLY A 386 -15.14 -0.27 5.49
N LYS A 387 -15.65 -1.50 5.42
CA LYS A 387 -14.83 -2.72 5.46
C LYS A 387 -14.25 -2.99 4.07
N ALA A 388 -13.11 -3.68 4.03
CA ALA A 388 -12.54 -4.10 2.76
C ALA A 388 -13.39 -5.22 2.16
N ALA A 389 -13.63 -5.14 0.85
CA ALA A 389 -14.31 -6.17 0.08
C ALA A 389 -13.46 -7.45 0.00
N GLY A 390 -14.13 -8.59 -0.17
CA GLY A 390 -13.51 -9.88 -0.45
C GLY A 390 -13.15 -10.03 -1.93
N PRO A 391 -12.89 -11.27 -2.39
CA PRO A 391 -12.61 -11.58 -3.80
C PRO A 391 -13.72 -11.14 -4.76
N ASP A 392 -14.97 -11.10 -4.28
CA ASP A 392 -16.14 -10.62 -5.02
C ASP A 392 -16.13 -9.11 -5.34
N ASN A 393 -15.23 -8.34 -4.70
CA ASN A 393 -15.08 -6.89 -4.83
C ASN A 393 -16.37 -6.09 -4.49
N ILE A 394 -17.32 -6.68 -3.76
CA ILE A 394 -18.56 -6.02 -3.35
C ILE A 394 -18.32 -5.23 -2.04
N PRO A 395 -18.49 -3.90 -2.00
CA PRO A 395 -18.35 -3.12 -0.77
C PRO A 395 -19.63 -3.18 0.07
N THR A 396 -19.51 -3.00 1.39
CA THR A 396 -20.66 -3.01 2.31
C THR A 396 -21.66 -1.91 1.96
N GLU A 397 -21.16 -0.77 1.53
CA GLU A 397 -21.98 0.38 1.16
C GLU A 397 -22.92 0.10 -0.01
N ALA A 398 -22.53 -0.76 -0.95
CA ALA A 398 -23.40 -1.15 -2.07
C ALA A 398 -24.64 -1.90 -1.57
N LEU A 399 -24.48 -2.83 -0.63
CA LEU A 399 -25.61 -3.56 -0.03
C LEU A 399 -26.50 -2.67 0.84
N LYS A 400 -25.91 -1.63 1.43
CA LYS A 400 -26.64 -0.69 2.30
C LYS A 400 -27.34 0.44 1.56
N ALA A 401 -26.97 0.70 0.30
CA ALA A 401 -27.56 1.80 -0.49
C ALA A 401 -29.08 1.62 -0.66
N ASN A 402 -29.52 0.40 -0.92
CA ASN A 402 -30.92 0.01 -0.93
C ASN A 402 -31.10 -1.34 -0.18
N VAL A 403 -31.29 -1.25 1.13
CA VAL A 403 -31.42 -2.43 2.00
C VAL A 403 -32.60 -3.30 1.59
N THR A 404 -33.75 -2.70 1.27
CA THR A 404 -34.98 -3.44 0.94
C THR A 404 -34.82 -4.24 -0.34
N ALA A 405 -34.35 -3.61 -1.43
CA ALA A 405 -34.14 -4.30 -2.70
C ALA A 405 -33.06 -5.39 -2.58
N THR A 406 -31.98 -5.10 -1.86
CA THR A 406 -30.90 -6.06 -1.60
C THR A 406 -31.38 -7.24 -0.75
N ALA A 407 -32.20 -7.01 0.26
CA ALA A 407 -32.74 -8.08 1.09
C ALA A 407 -33.67 -9.01 0.29
N LYS A 408 -34.51 -8.46 -0.59
CA LYS A 408 -35.38 -9.26 -1.47
C LYS A 408 -34.59 -10.18 -2.40
N ILE A 409 -33.55 -9.66 -3.06
CA ILE A 409 -32.75 -10.50 -3.98
C ILE A 409 -31.93 -11.55 -3.21
N LEU A 410 -31.38 -11.19 -2.04
CA LEU A 410 -30.64 -12.13 -1.19
C LEU A 410 -31.56 -13.19 -0.57
N HIS A 411 -32.82 -12.88 -0.30
CA HIS A 411 -33.79 -13.85 0.21
C HIS A 411 -33.96 -15.04 -0.73
N ILE A 412 -34.02 -14.80 -2.05
CA ILE A 412 -34.10 -15.87 -3.05
C ILE A 412 -32.84 -16.76 -3.00
N LEU A 413 -31.66 -16.15 -2.96
CA LEU A 413 -30.40 -16.89 -2.86
C LEU A 413 -30.31 -17.67 -1.54
N PHE A 414 -30.65 -17.03 -0.41
CA PHE A 414 -30.57 -17.64 0.91
C PHE A 414 -31.58 -18.77 1.07
N GLY A 415 -32.76 -18.67 0.46
CA GLY A 415 -33.73 -19.77 0.39
C GLY A 415 -33.12 -21.00 -0.28
N LYS A 416 -32.50 -20.85 -1.46
CA LYS A 416 -31.81 -21.97 -2.14
C LYS A 416 -30.65 -22.54 -1.32
N ILE A 417 -29.81 -21.68 -0.72
CA ILE A 417 -28.74 -22.13 0.18
C ILE A 417 -29.32 -22.93 1.36
N TRP A 418 -30.49 -22.53 1.86
CA TRP A 418 -31.17 -23.19 2.97
C TRP A 418 -31.74 -24.56 2.60
N ASP A 419 -32.25 -24.71 1.37
CA ASP A 419 -32.83 -25.96 0.87
C ASP A 419 -31.75 -26.96 0.45
N GLU A 420 -30.70 -26.48 -0.22
CA GLU A 420 -29.58 -27.29 -0.72
C GLU A 420 -28.48 -27.54 0.34
N GLU A 421 -28.51 -26.81 1.46
CA GLU A 421 -27.47 -26.77 2.50
C GLU A 421 -26.06 -26.48 1.94
N HIS A 422 -26.00 -25.74 0.83
CA HIS A 422 -24.77 -25.43 0.09
C HIS A 422 -24.60 -23.92 -0.09
N VAL A 423 -23.42 -23.39 0.23
CA VAL A 423 -23.08 -21.97 0.00
C VAL A 423 -22.29 -21.78 -1.29
N PRO A 424 -22.37 -20.59 -1.95
CA PRO A 424 -21.61 -20.32 -3.17
C PRO A 424 -20.12 -20.61 -3.00
N THR A 425 -19.51 -21.23 -4.01
CA THR A 425 -18.08 -21.56 -4.03
C THR A 425 -17.22 -20.31 -3.85
N ASP A 426 -17.64 -19.20 -4.46
CA ASP A 426 -17.05 -17.85 -4.29
C ASP A 426 -16.97 -17.39 -2.82
N TRP A 427 -17.86 -17.85 -1.94
CA TRP A 427 -17.87 -17.47 -0.52
C TRP A 427 -16.90 -18.30 0.32
N LYS A 428 -16.47 -19.45 -0.19
CA LYS A 428 -15.44 -20.32 0.40
C LYS A 428 -14.04 -19.79 0.13
N GLU A 429 -13.89 -18.98 -0.92
CA GLU A 429 -12.65 -18.28 -1.22
C GLU A 429 -12.47 -16.99 -0.39
N GLY A 430 -11.22 -16.65 -0.08
CA GLY A 430 -10.89 -15.45 0.67
C GLY A 430 -9.54 -14.85 0.28
N LEU A 431 -9.46 -13.52 0.33
CA LEU A 431 -8.20 -12.81 0.06
C LEU A 431 -7.39 -12.69 1.36
N LEU A 432 -6.26 -13.40 1.44
CA LEU A 432 -5.39 -13.37 2.60
C LEU A 432 -4.48 -12.14 2.64
N ILE A 433 -4.64 -11.32 3.67
CA ILE A 433 -3.84 -10.12 3.93
C ILE A 433 -2.97 -10.35 5.16
N LYS A 434 -1.65 -10.20 5.01
CA LYS A 434 -0.70 -10.24 6.12
C LYS A 434 -0.59 -8.88 6.81
N ILE A 435 -0.71 -8.85 8.13
CA ILE A 435 -0.54 -7.65 8.96
C ILE A 435 0.63 -7.84 9.92
N PRO A 436 1.64 -6.96 9.92
CA PRO A 436 2.80 -7.11 10.80
C PRO A 436 2.41 -6.96 12.28
N LYS A 437 2.91 -7.88 13.12
CA LYS A 437 2.90 -7.79 14.58
C LYS A 437 4.22 -7.14 15.07
N LYS A 438 4.46 -7.19 16.38
CA LYS A 438 5.77 -6.83 16.97
C LYS A 438 6.80 -7.94 16.70
N GLY A 439 8.09 -7.63 16.77
CA GLY A 439 9.19 -8.59 16.59
C GLY A 439 9.90 -8.49 15.23
N ASP A 440 10.74 -9.49 14.94
CA ASP A 440 11.51 -9.61 13.68
C ASP A 440 10.58 -9.87 12.49
N LEU A 441 10.38 -8.86 11.65
CA LEU A 441 9.51 -8.91 10.47
C LEU A 441 10.06 -9.74 9.30
N SER A 442 11.26 -10.32 9.44
CA SER A 442 11.74 -11.35 8.52
C SER A 442 11.15 -12.74 8.82
N LYS A 443 10.53 -12.95 9.99
CA LYS A 443 9.86 -14.21 10.35
C LYS A 443 8.36 -14.15 10.04
N CYS A 444 7.83 -15.20 9.42
CA CYS A 444 6.41 -15.28 9.07
C CYS A 444 5.47 -15.23 10.29
N ASP A 445 5.83 -15.85 11.42
CA ASP A 445 5.01 -15.90 12.64
C ASP A 445 4.71 -14.51 13.25
N ASN A 446 5.56 -13.53 12.95
CA ASN A 446 5.37 -12.14 13.37
C ASN A 446 4.38 -11.38 12.46
N TYR A 447 3.55 -12.10 11.72
CA TYR A 447 2.44 -11.56 10.97
C TYR A 447 1.13 -12.22 11.39
N ARG A 448 0.05 -11.45 11.27
CA ARG A 448 -1.32 -11.94 11.40
C ARG A 448 -1.93 -12.09 10.01
N GLY A 449 -2.38 -13.28 9.66
CA GLY A 449 -3.23 -13.48 8.50
C GLY A 449 -4.64 -12.95 8.78
N ILE A 450 -5.16 -12.09 7.92
CA ILE A 450 -6.57 -11.69 7.92
C ILE A 450 -7.14 -12.05 6.56
N THR A 451 -8.16 -12.90 6.57
CA THR A 451 -8.88 -13.30 5.36
C THR A 451 -10.04 -12.34 5.11
N LEU A 452 -10.04 -11.68 3.95
CA LEU A 452 -11.16 -10.88 3.49
C LEU A 452 -12.14 -11.79 2.76
N LEU A 453 -13.25 -12.11 3.42
CA LEU A 453 -14.36 -12.90 2.86
C LEU A 453 -15.44 -12.02 2.21
N SER A 454 -16.26 -12.65 1.36
CA SER A 454 -17.45 -12.07 0.73
C SER A 454 -18.34 -11.33 1.73
N ILE A 455 -18.85 -10.16 1.32
CA ILE A 455 -19.72 -9.37 2.19
C ILE A 455 -21.14 -9.94 2.24
N PRO A 456 -21.77 -10.34 1.10
CA PRO A 456 -23.02 -11.11 1.14
C PRO A 456 -22.93 -12.39 1.98
N GLY A 457 -21.83 -13.14 1.91
CA GLY A 457 -21.62 -14.30 2.81
C GLY A 457 -21.57 -13.92 4.29
N LYS A 458 -21.02 -12.74 4.64
CA LYS A 458 -21.08 -12.21 6.02
C LYS A 458 -22.49 -11.79 6.43
N VAL A 459 -23.35 -11.36 5.50
CA VAL A 459 -24.77 -11.10 5.79
C VAL A 459 -25.44 -12.41 6.17
N PHE A 460 -25.23 -13.47 5.39
CA PHE A 460 -25.77 -14.80 5.69
C PHE A 460 -25.29 -15.32 7.06
N ASN A 461 -23.98 -15.28 7.33
CA ASN A 461 -23.42 -15.68 8.62
C ASN A 461 -23.95 -14.82 9.79
N ARG A 462 -24.30 -13.55 9.54
CA ARG A 462 -24.92 -12.69 10.56
C ARG A 462 -26.36 -13.11 10.86
N VAL A 463 -27.13 -13.57 9.86
CA VAL A 463 -28.46 -14.14 10.08
C VAL A 463 -28.35 -15.38 10.96
N LEU A 464 -27.49 -16.34 10.59
CA LEU A 464 -27.24 -17.55 11.39
C LEU A 464 -26.84 -17.22 12.83
N LEU A 465 -25.89 -16.30 13.01
CA LEU A 465 -25.45 -15.86 14.33
C LEU A 465 -26.61 -15.24 15.13
N ASN A 466 -27.45 -14.42 14.51
CA ASN A 466 -28.56 -13.77 15.21
C ASN A 466 -29.60 -14.78 15.72
N ARG A 467 -29.82 -15.88 14.99
CA ARG A 467 -30.72 -16.96 15.42
C ARG A 467 -30.15 -17.81 16.55
N MET A 468 -28.85 -18.09 16.51
CA MET A 468 -28.22 -18.98 17.50
C MET A 468 -27.77 -18.28 18.77
N LYS A 469 -27.37 -17.01 18.69
CA LYS A 469 -26.59 -16.35 19.75
C LYS A 469 -27.27 -16.40 21.11
N ASP A 470 -28.58 -16.15 21.19
CA ASP A 470 -29.27 -15.98 22.47
C ASP A 470 -29.51 -17.36 23.12
N SER A 471 -29.92 -18.35 22.33
CA SER A 471 -30.10 -19.74 22.79
C SER A 471 -28.79 -20.40 23.22
N VAL A 472 -27.69 -20.14 22.51
CA VAL A 472 -26.36 -20.68 22.87
C VAL A 472 -25.77 -19.92 24.06
N ASP A 473 -25.92 -18.59 24.13
CA ASP A 473 -25.38 -17.79 25.24
C ASP A 473 -25.95 -18.22 26.60
N ALA A 474 -27.22 -18.65 26.64
CA ALA A 474 -27.87 -19.22 27.82
C ALA A 474 -27.23 -20.53 28.32
N GLN A 475 -26.48 -21.25 27.47
CA GLN A 475 -25.76 -22.48 27.83
C GLN A 475 -24.29 -22.21 28.22
N LEU A 476 -23.78 -20.99 27.99
CA LEU A 476 -22.39 -20.65 28.27
C LEU A 476 -22.18 -20.29 29.75
N ARG A 477 -21.04 -20.74 30.30
CA ARG A 477 -20.65 -20.44 31.69
C ARG A 477 -20.53 -18.93 31.93
N ASP A 478 -20.92 -18.49 33.11
CA ASP A 478 -20.87 -17.07 33.48
C ASP A 478 -19.45 -16.48 33.56
N GLN A 479 -18.43 -17.30 33.76
CA GLN A 479 -17.06 -16.83 33.78
C GLN A 479 -16.54 -16.50 32.37
N GLN A 480 -17.20 -16.98 31.31
CA GLN A 480 -16.84 -16.63 29.94
C GLN A 480 -17.39 -15.25 29.58
N ALA A 481 -16.49 -14.29 29.32
CA ALA A 481 -16.85 -12.92 28.93
C ALA A 481 -16.59 -12.59 27.44
N GLY A 482 -15.66 -13.29 26.79
CA GLY A 482 -15.24 -12.98 25.44
C GLY A 482 -16.37 -13.08 24.41
N PHE A 483 -16.54 -12.02 23.60
CA PHE A 483 -17.53 -11.92 22.52
C PHE A 483 -19.01 -12.02 22.92
N ARG A 484 -19.33 -11.89 24.21
CA ARG A 484 -20.70 -11.91 24.72
C ARG A 484 -21.26 -10.50 24.88
N LYS A 485 -22.57 -10.38 24.76
CA LYS A 485 -23.28 -9.11 24.96
C LYS A 485 -23.21 -8.75 26.44
N ASP A 486 -23.10 -7.45 26.74
CA ASP A 486 -23.16 -6.90 28.10
C ASP A 486 -22.09 -7.45 29.07
N ARG A 487 -20.98 -7.96 28.52
CA ARG A 487 -19.79 -8.44 29.27
C ARG A 487 -18.53 -7.82 28.69
N SER A 488 -17.60 -7.39 29.55
CA SER A 488 -16.38 -6.71 29.16
C SER A 488 -15.14 -7.26 29.85
N CYS A 489 -13.96 -6.94 29.30
CA CYS A 489 -12.68 -7.26 29.96
C CYS A 489 -12.55 -6.52 31.30
N THR A 490 -13.16 -5.35 31.43
CA THR A 490 -13.13 -4.54 32.66
C THR A 490 -13.81 -5.28 33.81
N ASP A 491 -14.93 -5.97 33.55
CA ASP A 491 -15.67 -6.71 34.58
C ASP A 491 -14.84 -7.88 35.14
N GLN A 492 -14.08 -8.56 34.27
CA GLN A 492 -13.19 -9.66 34.67
C GLN A 492 -11.95 -9.14 35.42
N ILE A 493 -11.42 -7.98 35.03
CA ILE A 493 -10.34 -7.31 35.77
C ILE A 493 -10.81 -6.93 37.18
N ALA A 494 -12.00 -6.34 37.31
CA ALA A 494 -12.58 -5.99 38.60
C ALA A 494 -12.79 -7.23 39.48
N THR A 495 -13.33 -8.31 38.90
CA THR A 495 -13.49 -9.60 39.61
C THR A 495 -12.15 -10.12 40.14
N LEU A 496 -11.11 -10.11 39.31
CA LEU A 496 -9.77 -10.54 39.72
C LEU A 496 -9.19 -9.64 40.83
N GLN A 497 -9.39 -8.32 40.74
CA GLN A 497 -8.97 -7.37 41.77
C GLN A 497 -9.63 -7.68 43.12
N ILE A 498 -10.95 -7.93 43.14
CA ILE A 498 -11.68 -8.29 44.36
C ILE A 498 -11.13 -9.59 44.97
N ILE A 499 -10.85 -10.61 44.15
CA ILE A 499 -10.26 -11.87 44.64
C ILE A 499 -8.89 -11.63 45.28
N VAL A 500 -8.07 -10.78 44.66
CA VAL A 500 -6.75 -10.40 45.20
C VAL A 500 -6.90 -9.65 46.53
N GLU A 501 -7.78 -8.65 46.59
CA GLU A 501 -8.05 -7.85 47.79
C GLU A 501 -8.54 -8.70 48.95
N GLN A 502 -9.51 -9.59 48.71
CA GLN A 502 -10.01 -10.52 49.73
C GLN A 502 -8.92 -11.49 50.19
N SER A 503 -8.10 -12.01 49.28
CA SER A 503 -7.01 -12.92 49.68
C SER A 503 -6.02 -12.22 50.61
N ILE A 504 -5.74 -10.93 50.38
CA ILE A 504 -4.91 -10.10 51.26
C ILE A 504 -5.60 -9.87 52.61
N GLU A 505 -6.87 -9.47 52.62
CA GLU A 505 -7.64 -9.18 53.84
C GLU A 505 -7.70 -10.39 54.78
N TRP A 506 -7.91 -11.59 54.22
CA TRP A 506 -8.04 -12.84 54.98
C TRP A 506 -6.70 -13.58 55.19
N ASN A 507 -5.57 -12.96 54.81
CA ASN A 507 -4.23 -13.54 54.87
C ASN A 507 -4.16 -14.97 54.27
N SER A 508 -4.84 -15.16 53.15
CA SER A 508 -4.92 -16.43 52.43
C SER A 508 -3.94 -16.45 51.25
N SER A 509 -3.38 -17.61 50.96
CA SER A 509 -2.49 -17.80 49.81
C SER A 509 -3.30 -17.86 48.50
N LEU A 510 -3.05 -16.91 47.59
CA LEU A 510 -3.66 -16.88 46.26
C LEU A 510 -2.63 -17.23 45.18
N TYR A 511 -2.97 -18.17 44.31
CA TYR A 511 -2.18 -18.53 43.13
C TYR A 511 -2.97 -18.20 41.87
N ILE A 512 -2.38 -17.43 40.96
CA ILE A 512 -2.99 -17.03 39.69
C ILE A 512 -2.22 -17.67 38.53
N ASN A 513 -2.92 -18.43 37.69
CA ASN A 513 -2.34 -19.06 36.51
C ASN A 513 -2.89 -18.39 35.23
N PHE A 514 -1.99 -17.83 34.42
CA PHE A 514 -2.34 -17.23 33.12
C PHE A 514 -2.06 -18.22 31.99
N ILE A 515 -3.11 -18.65 31.31
CA ILE A 515 -3.04 -19.58 30.18
C ILE A 515 -3.33 -18.81 28.89
N ASP A 516 -2.40 -18.83 27.94
CA ASP A 516 -2.58 -18.26 26.60
C ASP A 516 -2.45 -19.36 25.54
N TYR A 517 -3.42 -19.40 24.62
CA TYR A 517 -3.45 -20.40 23.56
C TYR A 517 -2.77 -19.88 22.30
N GLU A 518 -1.74 -20.57 21.83
CA GLU A 518 -1.04 -20.18 20.60
C GLU A 518 -1.96 -20.30 19.38
N LYS A 519 -2.25 -19.16 18.74
CA LYS A 519 -2.98 -19.06 17.46
C LYS A 519 -4.35 -19.76 17.54
N ALA A 520 -5.08 -19.52 18.63
CA ALA A 520 -6.32 -20.20 19.00
C ALA A 520 -7.37 -20.35 17.88
N PHE A 521 -7.57 -19.35 17.02
CA PHE A 521 -8.53 -19.44 15.90
C PHE A 521 -8.02 -20.30 14.74
N ASP A 522 -6.72 -20.30 14.50
CA ASP A 522 -6.09 -21.00 13.39
C ASP A 522 -5.88 -22.49 13.71
N SER A 523 -5.91 -22.85 14.99
CA SER A 523 -5.62 -24.20 15.49
C SER A 523 -6.84 -25.04 15.86
N VAL A 524 -8.06 -24.55 15.63
CA VAL A 524 -9.29 -25.28 15.99
C VAL A 524 -9.49 -26.47 15.04
N ASP A 525 -9.63 -27.67 15.60
CA ASP A 525 -10.05 -28.85 14.84
C ASP A 525 -11.53 -28.73 14.44
N ARG A 526 -11.80 -28.74 13.14
CA ARG A 526 -13.14 -28.49 12.59
C ARG A 526 -14.11 -29.62 12.93
N THR A 527 -13.65 -30.87 12.90
CA THR A 527 -14.48 -32.04 13.26
C THR A 527 -14.97 -31.94 14.71
N THR A 528 -14.09 -31.56 15.62
CA THR A 528 -14.42 -31.30 17.02
C THR A 528 -15.40 -30.12 17.15
N LEU A 529 -15.23 -29.06 16.37
CA LEU A 529 -16.15 -27.91 16.37
C LEU A 529 -17.58 -28.32 15.98
N TRP A 530 -17.76 -29.17 14.96
CA TRP A 530 -19.09 -29.65 14.56
C TRP A 530 -19.76 -30.47 15.66
N LYS A 531 -18.99 -31.34 16.32
CA LYS A 531 -19.49 -32.11 17.48
C LYS A 531 -19.85 -31.20 18.64
N LEU A 532 -19.06 -30.15 18.91
CA LEU A 532 -19.37 -29.16 19.95
C LEU A 532 -20.67 -28.42 19.65
N LEU A 533 -20.92 -28.00 18.41
CA LEU A 533 -22.19 -27.36 18.05
C LEU A 533 -23.39 -28.29 18.34
N ARG A 534 -23.29 -29.58 18.00
CA ARG A 534 -24.33 -30.57 18.33
C ARG A 534 -24.43 -30.84 19.84
N HIS A 535 -23.32 -30.83 20.57
CA HIS A 535 -23.30 -30.95 22.03
C HIS A 535 -24.01 -29.80 22.73
N TYR A 536 -23.90 -28.58 22.20
CA TYR A 536 -24.68 -27.43 22.69
C TYR A 536 -26.14 -27.44 22.21
N GLY A 537 -26.57 -28.41 21.41
CA GLY A 537 -27.94 -28.52 20.89
C GLY A 537 -28.23 -27.66 19.66
N VAL A 538 -27.23 -27.17 18.93
CA VAL A 538 -27.48 -26.43 17.67
C VAL A 538 -28.02 -27.39 16.61
N PRO A 539 -29.20 -27.17 15.99
CA PRO A 539 -29.82 -28.11 15.05
C PRO A 539 -28.90 -28.56 13.90
N GLU A 540 -29.01 -29.83 13.48
CA GLU A 540 -28.12 -30.43 12.47
C GLU A 540 -28.12 -29.64 11.16
N LYS A 541 -29.27 -29.15 10.71
CA LYS A 541 -29.41 -28.30 9.51
C LYS A 541 -28.49 -27.07 9.56
N ILE A 542 -28.46 -26.39 10.70
CA ILE A 542 -27.59 -25.22 10.90
C ILE A 542 -26.12 -25.64 10.90
N VAL A 543 -25.80 -26.77 11.54
CA VAL A 543 -24.44 -27.32 11.56
C VAL A 543 -23.96 -27.70 10.17
N ASN A 544 -24.81 -28.31 9.33
CA ASN A 544 -24.49 -28.66 7.94
C ASN A 544 -24.18 -27.44 7.08
N ILE A 545 -25.03 -26.40 7.17
CA ILE A 545 -24.81 -25.13 6.45
C ILE A 545 -23.49 -24.48 6.89
N ILE A 546 -23.23 -24.41 8.20
CA ILE A 546 -21.97 -23.88 8.72
C ILE A 546 -20.80 -24.73 8.21
N ARG A 547 -20.86 -26.06 8.34
CA ARG A 547 -19.83 -26.99 7.88
C ARG A 547 -19.50 -26.78 6.41
N ASN A 548 -20.51 -26.68 5.56
CA ASN A 548 -20.34 -26.45 4.13
C ASN A 548 -19.57 -25.17 3.81
N SER A 549 -19.73 -24.11 4.62
CA SER A 549 -18.98 -22.85 4.44
C SER A 549 -17.48 -22.95 4.74
N TYR A 550 -17.04 -24.02 5.42
CA TYR A 550 -15.63 -24.30 5.72
C TYR A 550 -15.04 -25.42 4.85
N ASP A 551 -15.89 -26.21 4.19
CA ASP A 551 -15.47 -27.31 3.31
C ASP A 551 -15.16 -26.76 1.90
N GLY A 552 -13.88 -26.49 1.66
CA GLY A 552 -13.32 -25.94 0.41
C GLY A 552 -11.80 -25.87 0.42
#